data_AF-A0A351SEU6-F1
#
_entry.id   AF-A0A351SEU6-F1
#
_cell.length_a   1.000
_cell.length_b   1.000
_cell.length_c   1.000
_cell.angle_alpha   90.00
_cell.angle_beta   90.00
_cell.angle_gamma   90.00
#
_symmetry.space_group_name_H-M   'P 1'
#
loop_
_entity.id
_entity.type
_entity.pdbx_description
1 polymer ?
#
loop_
_entity_poly.entity_id
_entity_poly.type
_entity_poly.pdbx_seq_one_letter_code
_entity_poly.pdbx_strand_id
1 'polypeptide(L)' 'HGHNEADEPSATQPMMYKHIKALPTTRQLYAQKLAEEQVIGEDDADDLVKYFRDELDAGHCVAPGVI' A
#
# COMPACT_ATOMS: atom_id res chain seq x y z
N HIS A 1 7.55 2.61 8.37
CA HIS A 1 7.53 3.25 9.69
C HIS A 1 8.52 2.56 10.61
N GLY A 2 8.81 3.11 11.79
CA GLY A 2 9.64 2.46 12.79
C GLY A 2 8.89 1.38 13.57
N HIS A 3 9.12 1.28 14.89
CA HIS A 3 8.36 0.35 15.72
C HIS A 3 6.89 0.78 15.83
N ASN A 4 6.63 2.09 15.88
CA ASN A 4 5.34 2.71 15.58
C ASN A 4 5.47 3.74 14.44
N GLU A 5 4.36 4.35 14.02
CA GLU A 5 4.29 5.30 12.91
C GLU A 5 5.01 6.62 13.16
N ALA A 6 5.15 7.02 14.43
CA ALA A 6 5.83 8.25 14.85
C ALA A 6 7.33 8.06 15.13
N ASP A 7 7.80 6.81 15.22
CA ASP A 7 9.20 6.50 15.47
C ASP A 7 10.06 6.73 14.22
N GLU A 8 11.26 7.27 14.43
CA GLU A 8 12.30 7.37 13.41
C GLU A 8 13.28 6.19 13.51
N PRO A 9 13.16 5.16 12.66
CA PRO A 9 13.95 3.94 12.79
C PRO A 9 15.36 4.06 12.20
N SER A 10 15.65 5.09 11.39
CA SER A 10 16.97 5.26 10.80
C SER A 10 18.04 5.54 11.86
N ALA A 11 17.64 5.92 13.09
CA ALA A 11 18.54 6.11 14.22
C ALA A 11 19.28 4.82 14.63
N THR A 12 18.63 3.65 14.48
CA THR A 12 19.19 2.37 14.93
C THR A 12 19.30 1.33 13.81
N GLN A 13 18.54 1.46 12.71
CA GLN A 13 18.66 0.60 11.53
C GLN A 13 18.81 1.40 10.21
N PRO A 14 19.82 2.28 10.07
CA PRO A 14 19.94 3.20 8.93
C PRO A 14 20.04 2.50 7.57
N MET A 15 20.84 1.44 7.48
CA MET A 15 21.05 0.74 6.20
C MET A 15 19.77 0.03 5.73
N MET A 16 19.08 -0.64 6.64
CA MET A 16 17.83 -1.34 6.33
C MET A 16 16.77 -0.36 5.83
N TYR A 17 16.57 0.77 6.51
CA TYR A 17 15.58 1.75 6.10
C TYR A 17 15.96 2.53 4.84
N LYS A 18 17.26 2.69 4.55
CA LYS A 18 17.72 3.18 3.25
C LYS A 18 17.27 2.26 2.11
N HIS A 19 17.42 0.94 2.28
CA HIS A 19 16.95 -0.02 1.27
C HIS A 19 15.43 -0.02 1.16
N ILE A 20 14.71 -0.09 2.29
CA ILE A 20 13.24 -0.10 2.28
C ILE A 20 12.66 1.14 1.60
N LYS A 21 13.18 2.34 1.87
CA LYS A 21 12.71 3.60 1.25
C LYS A 21 12.90 3.66 -0.27
N ALA A 22 13.81 2.87 -0.83
CA ALA A 22 14.07 2.82 -2.26
C ALA A 22 13.21 1.77 -3.00
N LEU A 23 12.52 0.89 -2.26
CA LEU A 23 11.69 -0.15 -2.86
C LEU A 23 10.28 0.38 -3.17
N PRO A 24 9.70 0.03 -4.33
CA PRO A 24 8.27 0.18 -4.52
C PRO A 24 7.51 -0.66 -3.50
N THR A 25 6.28 -0.24 -3.17
CA THR A 25 5.44 -1.00 -2.25
C THR A 25 5.04 -2.34 -2.85
N THR A 26 4.75 -3.32 -1.99
CA THR A 26 4.27 -4.64 -2.44
C THR A 26 2.97 -4.54 -3.25
N ARG A 27 2.06 -3.63 -2.87
CA ARG A 27 0.84 -3.34 -3.63
C ARG A 27 1.16 -2.91 -5.05
N GLN A 28 2.08 -1.96 -5.21
CA GLN A 28 2.46 -1.45 -6.53
C GLN A 28 3.09 -2.55 -7.40
N LEU A 29 4.01 -3.34 -6.84
CA LEU A 29 4.63 -4.46 -7.57
C LEU A 29 3.61 -5.48 -8.06
N TYR A 30 2.62 -5.81 -7.22
CA TYR A 30 1.62 -6.80 -7.60
C TYR A 30 0.60 -6.24 -8.60
N ALA A 31 0.18 -4.99 -8.44
CA ALA A 31 -0.66 -4.30 -9.42
C ALA A 31 0.00 -4.24 -10.80
N GLN A 32 1.27 -3.85 -10.86
CA GLN A 32 2.05 -3.85 -12.10
C GLN A 32 2.08 -5.23 -12.74
N LYS A 33 2.38 -6.28 -11.96
CA LYS A 33 2.38 -7.65 -12.45
C LYS A 33 1.04 -8.05 -13.07
N LEU A 34 -0.07 -7.75 -12.40
CA LEU A 34 -1.41 -8.09 -12.90
C LEU A 34 -1.77 -7.33 -14.18
N ALA A 35 -1.35 -6.07 -14.31
CA ALA A 35 -1.52 -5.28 -15.53
C ALA A 35 -0.67 -5.84 -16.68
N GLU A 36 0.58 -6.22 -16.42
CA GLU A 36 1.46 -6.90 -17.39
C GLU A 36 0.87 -8.25 -17.85
N GLU A 37 0.24 -8.99 -16.94
CA GLU A 37 -0.48 -10.23 -17.23
C GLU A 37 -1.87 -9.99 -17.84
N GLN A 38 -2.27 -8.74 -18.07
CA GLN A 38 -3.57 -8.32 -18.61
C GLN A 38 -4.78 -8.85 -17.82
N VAL A 39 -4.59 -9.13 -16.53
CA VAL A 39 -5.66 -9.55 -15.61
C VAL A 39 -6.53 -8.36 -15.20
N ILE A 40 -5.92 -7.18 -15.13
CA ILE A 40 -6.56 -5.88 -14.88
C ILE A 40 -6.07 -4.85 -15.90
N GLY A 41 -6.82 -3.76 -16.09
CA GLY A 41 -6.36 -2.58 -16.82
C GLY A 41 -5.28 -1.80 -16.09
N GLU A 42 -4.56 -0.92 -16.80
CA GLU A 42 -3.47 -0.11 -16.23
C GLU A 42 -3.95 0.81 -15.10
N ASP A 43 -5.18 1.34 -15.19
CA ASP A 43 -5.75 2.29 -14.23
C ASP A 43 -6.57 1.62 -13.12
N ASP A 44 -6.95 0.35 -13.28
CA ASP A 44 -7.86 -0.36 -12.37
C ASP A 44 -7.34 -0.39 -10.92
N ALA A 45 -6.02 -0.53 -10.75
CA ALA A 45 -5.41 -0.60 -9.43
C ALA A 45 -5.51 0.74 -8.66
N ASP A 46 -5.51 1.86 -9.36
CA ASP A 46 -5.63 3.19 -8.76
C ASP A 46 -7.10 3.53 -8.48
N ASP A 47 -8.01 3.12 -9.35
CA ASP A 47 -9.46 3.20 -9.11
C ASP A 47 -9.88 2.43 -7.86
N LEU A 48 -9.33 1.23 -7.64
CA LEU A 48 -9.58 0.45 -6.42
C LEU A 48 -9.09 1.16 -5.15
N VAL A 49 -7.93 1.83 -5.20
CA VAL A 49 -7.40 2.61 -4.08
C VAL A 49 -8.30 3.80 -3.76
N LYS A 50 -8.76 4.49 -4.81
CA LYS A 50 -9.66 5.63 -4.67
C LYS A 50 -11.00 5.19 -4.08
N TYR A 51 -11.62 4.16 -4.64
CA TYR A 51 -12.87 3.59 -4.14
C TYR A 51 -12.75 3.23 -2.65
N PHE A 52 -11.69 2.51 -2.26
CA PHE A 52 -11.50 2.12 -0.87
C PHE A 52 -11.34 3.33 0.07
N ARG A 53 -10.73 4.42 -0.40
CA ARG A 53 -10.60 5.66 0.36
C ARG A 53 -11.94 6.38 0.51
N ASP A 54 -12.69 6.49 -0.57
CA ASP A 54 -14.01 7.13 -0.58
C ASP A 54 -14.96 6.42 0.40
N GLU A 55 -14.91 5.08 0.47
CA GLU A 55 -15.71 4.30 1.42
C GLU A 55 -15.26 4.50 2.88
N LEU A 56 -13.95 4.60 3.15
CA LEU A 56 -13.44 4.94 4.48
C LEU A 56 -13.86 6.34 4.91
N ASP A 57 -13.79 7.31 4.01
CA ASP A 57 -14.19 8.70 4.26
C ASP A 57 -15.71 8.83 4.46
N ALA A 58 -16.50 7.99 3.79
CA ALA A 58 -17.95 7.87 4.00
C ALA A 58 -18.30 7.17 5.34
N GLY A 59 -17.32 6.60 6.03
CA GLY A 59 -17.53 5.86 7.29
C GLY A 59 -18.17 4.49 7.09
N HIS A 60 -18.15 3.95 5.87
CA HIS A 60 -18.67 2.61 5.59
C HIS A 60 -17.74 1.51 6.13
N CYS A 61 -18.32 0.36 6.46
CA CYS A 61 -17.54 -0.81 6.85
C CYS A 61 -16.93 -1.45 5.58
N VAL A 62 -15.64 -1.23 5.35
CA VAL A 62 -14.91 -1.78 4.20
C VAL A 62 -14.31 -3.17 4.43
N ALA A 63 -14.43 -3.71 5.65
CA ALA A 63 -13.95 -5.04 6.01
C ALA A 63 -15.02 -5.86 6.75
N PRO A 64 -16.20 -6.08 6.15
CA PRO A 64 -17.25 -6.87 6.77
C PRO A 64 -16.79 -8.33 6.97
N GLY A 65 -16.89 -8.84 8.19
CA GLY A 65 -16.45 -10.20 8.55
C GLY A 65 -14.99 -10.31 9.02
N VAL A 66 -14.27 -9.18 9.08
CA VAL A 66 -13.01 -9.08 9.84
C VAL A 66 -13.35 -8.49 11.20
N ILE A 67 -13.89 -9.33 12.10
CA ILE A 67 -13.99 -9.28 13.57
C ILE A 67 -14.95 -10.42 13.97
#